data_AF-A0A6A6GGX2-F1
#
_entry.id   AF-A0A6A6GGX2-F1
#
_cell.length_a   1.000
_cell.length_b   1.000
_cell.length_c   1.000
_cell.angle_alpha   90.00
_cell.angle_beta   90.00
_cell.angle_gamma   90.00
#
_symmetry.space_group_name_H-M   'P 1'
#
loop_
_entity.id
_entity.type
_entity.pdbx_description
1 polymer ?
#
loop_
_entity_poly.entity_id
_entity_poly.type
_entity_poly.pdbx_seq_one_letter_code
_entity_poly.pdbx_strand_id
1 'polypeptide(L)'
;SGLLGTFYRLSLPSTTARFSGEDLLDYYFTEVCPLYSCFDGECNPFRTIVRELWKTSATVYLPIQSMAVATISNHYLYMAPIGHAKKSQAWKSLQLDLRLHRAGKLSLETVLMGLLLLGLSSPWHRPADLGLKHLFIARNLVQNYLRGDGTHVPMKHEAFFMDALMYWEMLASFVDPVPLMTFPGFGAPTPQIHKDDTQVYPHPWTGVQPKVHFAIAEIGRLLRRRRRQQAALVKTPPGPGQKDWCQDDESWAVDLERYLKNIHIPGVANIAEYDDEETPKLDLVKTAQANRLMGLLELYAAFSQRLEKELSTDSNFSASFGDDFTTSLDHTSYCSIVESWLCTMALHTLHHLQDIAISSSACRSHPLVL
;
A
#
# COMPACT_ATOMS: atom_id res chain seq x y z
N SER A 1 4.76 4.60 33.99
CA SER A 1 4.03 5.83 33.61
C SER A 1 4.86 7.03 34.05
N GLY A 2 5.64 7.61 33.15
CA GLY A 2 6.70 8.57 33.49
C GLY A 2 6.18 9.99 33.78
N LEU A 3 6.93 10.71 34.62
CA LEU A 3 6.73 12.10 35.06
C LEU A 3 6.40 13.10 33.93
N LEU A 4 6.79 12.81 32.70
CA LEU A 4 6.46 13.61 31.51
C LEU A 4 4.94 13.68 31.25
N GLY A 5 4.20 12.61 31.55
CA GLY A 5 2.73 12.56 31.40
C GLY A 5 1.97 13.39 32.45
N THR A 6 2.63 13.78 33.55
CA THR A 6 2.04 14.63 34.59
C THR A 6 2.28 16.12 34.30
N PHE A 7 3.38 16.46 33.63
CA PHE A 7 3.72 17.85 33.27
C PHE A 7 2.77 18.44 32.22
N TYR A 8 2.32 17.63 31.24
CA TYR A 8 1.33 18.05 30.24
C TYR A 8 -0.11 18.17 30.77
N ARG A 9 -0.38 17.84 32.04
CA ARG A 9 -1.71 17.96 32.65
C ARG A 9 -1.97 19.34 33.29
N LEU A 10 -0.97 20.21 33.37
CA LEU A 10 -1.06 21.49 34.07
C LEU A 10 -1.54 22.67 33.20
N SER A 11 -1.88 22.43 31.95
CA SER A 11 -2.47 23.43 31.05
C SER A 11 -3.58 22.80 30.21
N LEU A 12 -4.65 22.37 30.87
CA LEU A 12 -5.91 22.09 30.17
C LEU A 12 -6.57 23.44 29.81
N PRO A 13 -6.81 23.73 28.53
CA PRO A 13 -7.77 24.76 28.15
C PRO A 13 -9.12 24.43 28.80
N SER A 14 -9.78 25.44 29.36
CA SER A 14 -11.04 25.33 30.11
C SER A 14 -12.26 24.93 29.26
N THR A 15 -12.05 24.53 28.01
CA THR A 15 -13.10 24.12 27.07
C THR A 15 -12.67 22.80 26.45
N THR A 16 -13.32 21.70 26.87
CA THR A 16 -13.16 20.41 26.17
C THR A 16 -13.74 20.60 24.77
N ALA A 17 -12.92 20.50 23.73
CA ALA A 17 -13.39 20.53 22.36
C ALA A 17 -14.38 19.37 22.18
N ARG A 18 -15.64 19.71 21.87
CA ARG A 18 -16.70 18.77 21.53
C ARG A 18 -16.91 18.88 20.04
N PHE A 19 -16.72 17.77 19.33
CA PHE A 19 -16.93 17.70 17.90
C PHE A 19 -18.27 17.03 17.62
N SER A 20 -19.12 17.72 16.87
CA SER A 20 -20.37 17.19 16.34
C SER A 20 -20.10 16.13 15.26
N GLY A 21 -21.16 15.44 14.82
CA GLY A 21 -21.02 14.51 13.68
C GLY A 21 -20.64 15.22 12.38
N GLU A 22 -21.08 16.47 12.21
CA GLU A 22 -20.80 17.33 11.06
C GLU A 22 -19.35 17.85 11.12
N ASP A 23 -18.88 18.28 12.29
CA ASP A 23 -17.49 18.74 12.47
C ASP A 23 -16.50 17.63 12.08
N LEU A 24 -16.82 16.37 12.42
CA LEU A 24 -16.00 15.21 12.06
C LEU A 24 -16.05 14.88 10.56
N LEU A 25 -17.16 15.17 9.89
CA LEU A 25 -17.28 15.00 8.44
C LEU A 25 -16.45 16.06 7.71
N ASP A 26 -16.59 17.31 8.13
CA ASP A 26 -15.84 18.42 7.55
C ASP A 26 -14.34 18.21 7.77
N TYR A 27 -13.94 17.81 8.97
CA TYR A 27 -12.55 17.44 9.27
C TYR A 27 -12.08 16.25 8.42
N TYR A 28 -12.92 15.23 8.21
CA TYR A 28 -12.55 14.11 7.35
C TYR A 28 -12.25 14.57 5.92
N PHE A 29 -13.13 15.36 5.31
CA PHE A 29 -12.92 15.83 3.93
C PHE A 29 -11.85 16.90 3.81
N THR A 30 -11.53 17.64 4.87
CA THR A 30 -10.50 18.70 4.82
C THR A 30 -9.12 18.15 5.13
N GLU A 31 -8.99 17.24 6.09
CA GLU A 31 -7.68 16.83 6.63
C GLU A 31 -7.38 15.35 6.41
N VAL A 32 -8.37 14.47 6.57
CA VAL A 32 -8.13 13.01 6.55
C VAL A 32 -8.08 12.44 5.14
N CYS A 33 -9.01 12.86 4.27
CA CYS A 33 -9.09 12.37 2.90
C CYS A 33 -7.85 12.72 2.06
N PRO A 34 -7.30 13.96 2.13
CA PRO A 34 -6.02 14.29 1.48
C PRO A 34 -4.84 13.53 2.13
N LEU A 35 -4.81 13.43 3.46
CA LEU A 35 -3.76 12.66 4.17
C LEU A 35 -3.68 11.20 3.71
N TYR A 36 -4.81 10.64 3.26
CA TYR A 36 -4.94 9.25 2.85
C TYR A 36 -4.91 9.04 1.34
N SER A 37 -4.50 10.03 0.56
CA SER A 37 -4.39 9.96 -0.89
C SER A 37 -3.05 10.54 -1.35
N CYS A 38 -2.56 10.11 -2.51
CA CYS A 38 -1.34 10.64 -3.12
C CYS A 38 -1.58 11.92 -3.94
N PHE A 39 -2.83 12.29 -4.15
CA PHE A 39 -3.31 13.57 -4.68
C PHE A 39 -4.74 13.78 -4.17
N ASP A 40 -5.26 15.01 -4.26
CA ASP A 40 -6.60 15.31 -3.81
C ASP A 40 -7.35 16.32 -4.69
N GLY A 41 -8.68 16.33 -4.61
CA GLY A 41 -9.54 17.18 -5.47
C GLY A 41 -10.74 16.43 -6.03
N GLU A 42 -11.51 17.07 -6.92
CA GLU A 42 -12.71 16.45 -7.51
C GLU A 42 -12.40 15.29 -8.47
N CYS A 43 -11.17 15.23 -9.00
CA CYS A 43 -10.68 14.10 -9.77
C CYS A 43 -10.30 12.88 -8.91
N ASN A 44 -10.25 13.02 -7.58
CA ASN A 44 -9.92 11.91 -6.68
C ASN A 44 -11.13 10.96 -6.50
N PRO A 45 -11.10 9.73 -7.03
CA PRO A 45 -12.20 8.78 -6.91
C PRO A 45 -12.45 8.35 -5.46
N PHE A 46 -11.43 8.29 -4.60
CA PHE A 46 -11.62 7.97 -3.19
C PHE A 46 -12.51 9.02 -2.51
N ARG A 47 -12.19 10.30 -2.71
CA ARG A 47 -12.98 11.43 -2.19
C ARG A 47 -14.41 11.40 -2.71
N THR A 48 -14.59 11.29 -4.03
CA THR A 48 -15.92 11.38 -4.65
C THR A 48 -16.81 10.18 -4.32
N ILE A 49 -16.27 8.95 -4.29
CA ILE A 49 -17.03 7.76 -3.89
C ILE A 49 -17.43 7.84 -2.41
N VAL A 50 -16.51 8.26 -1.53
CA VAL A 50 -16.86 8.46 -0.12
C VAL A 50 -17.94 9.52 0.03
N ARG A 51 -17.83 10.65 -0.71
CA ARG A 51 -18.82 11.74 -0.76
C ARG A 51 -20.21 11.26 -1.22
N GLU A 52 -20.26 10.36 -2.19
CA GLU A 52 -21.49 9.75 -2.70
C GLU A 52 -22.13 8.84 -1.64
N LEU A 53 -21.34 7.99 -0.97
CA LEU A 53 -21.84 6.91 -0.13
C LEU A 53 -22.16 7.32 1.32
N TRP A 54 -21.49 8.32 1.90
CA TRP A 54 -21.64 8.60 3.34
C TRP A 54 -23.05 9.01 3.75
N LYS A 55 -23.82 9.64 2.84
CA LYS A 55 -25.18 10.12 3.13
C LYS A 55 -26.19 8.98 3.32
N THR A 56 -25.95 7.85 2.67
CA THR A 56 -26.91 6.74 2.58
C THR A 56 -26.40 5.47 3.25
N SER A 57 -25.09 5.37 3.54
CA SER A 57 -24.47 4.20 4.14
C SER A 57 -23.82 4.51 5.49
N ALA A 58 -24.41 3.99 6.57
CA ALA A 58 -23.79 4.01 7.90
C ALA A 58 -22.44 3.27 7.92
N THR A 59 -22.27 2.29 7.03
CA THR A 59 -21.02 1.53 6.84
C THR A 59 -19.90 2.37 6.24
N VAL A 60 -20.20 3.51 5.62
CA VAL A 60 -19.21 4.50 5.16
C VAL A 60 -19.13 5.69 6.13
N TYR A 61 -20.27 6.19 6.61
CA TYR A 61 -20.35 7.33 7.53
C TYR A 61 -19.63 7.12 8.87
N LEU A 62 -19.76 5.94 9.48
CA LEU A 62 -19.16 5.67 10.79
C LEU A 62 -17.63 5.50 10.72
N PRO A 63 -17.03 4.78 9.73
CA PRO A 63 -15.58 4.75 9.58
C PRO A 63 -14.95 6.12 9.35
N ILE A 64 -15.53 6.98 8.50
CA ILE A 64 -14.92 8.30 8.24
C ILE A 64 -14.88 9.18 9.50
N GLN A 65 -15.91 9.11 10.33
CA GLN A 65 -15.89 9.72 11.66
C GLN A 65 -14.84 9.07 12.58
N SER A 66 -14.70 7.75 12.52
CA SER A 66 -13.67 7.03 13.28
C SER A 66 -12.27 7.50 12.91
N MET A 67 -12.01 7.66 11.61
CA MET A 67 -10.73 8.13 11.06
C MET A 67 -10.44 9.59 11.46
N ALA A 68 -11.45 10.48 11.39
CA ALA A 68 -11.33 11.84 11.89
C ALA A 68 -11.02 11.89 13.39
N VAL A 69 -11.72 11.10 14.21
CA VAL A 69 -11.41 11.06 15.64
C VAL A 69 -10.03 10.47 15.91
N ALA A 70 -9.58 9.48 15.15
CA ALA A 70 -8.25 8.87 15.31
C ALA A 70 -7.13 9.90 15.12
N THR A 71 -7.23 10.72 14.06
CA THR A 71 -6.26 11.77 13.75
C THR A 71 -6.31 12.90 14.78
N ILE A 72 -7.50 13.38 15.14
CA ILE A 72 -7.68 14.38 16.21
C ILE A 72 -7.11 13.88 17.55
N SER A 73 -7.21 12.57 17.83
CA SER A 73 -6.71 11.97 19.06
C SER A 73 -5.19 12.05 19.22
N ASN A 74 -4.43 12.29 18.14
CA ASN A 74 -2.98 12.56 18.24
C ASN A 74 -2.69 13.84 19.02
N HIS A 75 -3.61 14.81 19.00
CA HIS A 75 -3.51 16.06 19.75
C HIS A 75 -4.37 16.04 21.02
N TYR A 76 -5.53 15.38 20.96
CA TYR A 76 -6.50 15.31 22.05
C TYR A 76 -6.71 13.85 22.50
N LEU A 77 -5.76 13.31 23.26
CA LEU A 77 -5.73 11.89 23.68
C LEU A 77 -7.05 11.39 24.32
N TYR A 78 -7.82 12.27 24.97
CA TYR A 78 -9.11 11.92 25.58
C TYR A 78 -10.18 11.50 24.55
N MET A 79 -9.98 11.79 23.26
CA MET A 79 -10.89 11.43 22.18
C MET A 79 -10.69 10.00 21.66
N ALA A 80 -9.57 9.35 21.97
CA ALA A 80 -9.28 8.00 21.48
C ALA A 80 -10.39 6.96 21.79
N PRO A 81 -11.02 6.96 22.99
CA PRO A 81 -12.17 6.09 23.27
C PRO A 81 -13.37 6.32 22.34
N ILE A 82 -13.62 7.57 21.93
CA ILE A 82 -14.71 7.92 21.00
C ILE A 82 -14.42 7.32 19.62
N GLY A 83 -13.16 7.41 19.16
CA GLY A 83 -12.73 6.80 17.90
C GLY A 83 -12.92 5.29 17.93
N HIS A 84 -12.52 4.61 19.02
CA HIS A 84 -12.79 3.18 19.18
C HIS A 84 -14.27 2.82 19.18
N ALA A 85 -15.12 3.65 19.80
CA ALA A 85 -16.57 3.44 19.79
C ALA A 85 -17.13 3.56 18.37
N LYS A 86 -16.72 4.57 17.60
CA LYS A 86 -17.10 4.76 16.20
C LYS A 86 -16.63 3.59 15.31
N LYS A 87 -15.36 3.16 15.43
CA LYS A 87 -14.85 1.95 14.77
C LYS A 87 -15.70 0.71 15.07
N SER A 88 -16.10 0.56 16.33
CA SER A 88 -16.92 -0.60 16.77
C SER A 88 -18.35 -0.53 16.22
N GLN A 89 -18.95 0.66 16.14
CA GLN A 89 -20.25 0.87 15.51
C GLN A 89 -20.19 0.62 14.00
N ALA A 90 -19.16 1.13 13.34
CA ALA A 90 -18.90 0.91 11.93
C ALA A 90 -18.76 -0.58 11.60
N TRP A 91 -18.04 -1.35 12.42
CA TRP A 91 -17.94 -2.80 12.25
C TRP A 91 -19.29 -3.50 12.34
N LYS A 92 -20.15 -3.11 13.29
CA LYS A 92 -21.52 -3.66 13.40
C LYS A 92 -22.37 -3.34 12.17
N SER A 93 -22.28 -2.11 11.66
CA SER A 93 -22.96 -1.71 10.42
C SER A 93 -22.48 -2.53 9.23
N LEU A 94 -21.16 -2.67 9.06
CA LEU A 94 -20.57 -3.46 7.99
C LEU A 94 -20.98 -4.93 8.05
N GLN A 95 -21.10 -5.52 9.24
CA GLN A 95 -21.59 -6.89 9.41
C GLN A 95 -23.03 -7.08 8.92
N LEU A 96 -23.89 -6.09 9.09
CA LEU A 96 -25.25 -6.11 8.56
C LEU A 96 -25.22 -6.00 7.02
N ASP A 97 -24.45 -5.05 6.50
CA ASP A 97 -24.31 -4.81 5.06
C ASP A 97 -23.71 -6.00 4.32
N LEU A 98 -22.76 -6.71 4.93
CA LEU A 98 -22.24 -7.98 4.42
C LEU A 98 -23.34 -9.04 4.24
N ARG A 99 -24.33 -9.09 5.14
CA ARG A 99 -25.48 -10.00 5.02
C ARG A 99 -26.44 -9.54 3.93
N LEU A 100 -26.69 -8.23 3.82
CA LEU A 100 -27.53 -7.66 2.77
C LEU A 100 -26.93 -7.88 1.39
N HIS A 101 -25.62 -7.70 1.24
CA HIS A 101 -24.89 -7.97 0.01
C HIS A 101 -25.00 -9.45 -0.41
N ARG A 102 -24.80 -10.38 0.53
CA ARG A 102 -25.00 -11.83 0.26
C ARG A 102 -26.43 -12.17 -0.17
N ALA A 103 -27.42 -11.40 0.28
CA ALA A 103 -28.81 -11.53 -0.13
C ALA A 103 -29.14 -10.79 -1.46
N GLY A 104 -28.15 -10.21 -2.14
CA GLY A 104 -28.33 -9.44 -3.38
C GLY A 104 -28.99 -8.07 -3.19
N LYS A 105 -29.06 -7.55 -1.96
CA LYS A 105 -29.78 -6.31 -1.61
C LYS A 105 -28.90 -5.07 -1.50
N LEU A 106 -27.58 -5.24 -1.56
CA LEU A 106 -26.62 -4.15 -1.43
C LEU A 106 -25.45 -4.34 -2.41
N SER A 107 -24.97 -3.24 -2.98
CA SER A 107 -23.84 -3.25 -3.91
C SER A 107 -22.54 -3.70 -3.22
N LEU A 108 -21.70 -4.40 -3.97
CA LEU A 108 -20.37 -4.80 -3.51
C LEU A 108 -19.49 -3.59 -3.18
N GLU A 109 -19.58 -2.51 -3.97
CA GLU A 109 -18.81 -1.28 -3.80
C GLU A 109 -19.00 -0.65 -2.42
N THR A 110 -20.23 -0.62 -1.90
CA THR A 110 -20.53 -0.06 -0.57
C THR A 110 -19.81 -0.86 0.53
N VAL A 111 -19.84 -2.19 0.42
CA VAL A 111 -19.18 -3.10 1.35
C VAL A 111 -17.67 -3.01 1.26
N LEU A 112 -17.12 -2.96 0.04
CA LEU A 112 -15.68 -2.81 -0.19
C LEU A 112 -15.18 -1.47 0.34
N MET A 113 -15.89 -0.37 0.13
CA MET A 113 -15.51 0.93 0.67
C MET A 113 -15.46 0.91 2.20
N GLY A 114 -16.48 0.33 2.86
CA GLY A 114 -16.46 0.15 4.31
C GLY A 114 -15.31 -0.72 4.81
N LEU A 115 -14.98 -1.80 4.10
CA LEU A 115 -13.84 -2.67 4.40
C LEU A 115 -12.50 -1.95 4.26
N LEU A 116 -12.32 -1.16 3.20
CA LEU A 116 -11.13 -0.36 2.97
C LEU A 116 -10.97 0.69 4.09
N LEU A 117 -11.99 1.52 4.32
CA LEU A 117 -11.96 2.57 5.34
C LEU A 117 -11.67 2.00 6.75
N LEU A 118 -12.29 0.88 7.13
CA LEU A 118 -12.05 0.27 8.45
C LEU A 118 -10.73 -0.48 8.54
N GLY A 119 -10.40 -1.21 7.49
CA GLY A 119 -9.23 -2.07 7.47
C GLY A 119 -7.95 -1.27 7.49
N LEU A 120 -7.83 -0.34 6.57
CA LEU A 120 -6.65 0.48 6.39
C LEU A 120 -6.42 1.49 7.54
N SER A 121 -7.49 2.01 8.16
CA SER A 121 -7.39 2.88 9.34
C SER A 121 -7.28 2.12 10.66
N SER A 122 -7.22 0.78 10.64
CA SER A 122 -7.13 -0.01 11.87
C SER A 122 -5.91 0.32 12.74
N PRO A 123 -4.69 0.49 12.16
CA PRO A 123 -3.49 0.84 12.91
C PRO A 123 -3.57 2.20 13.62
N TRP A 124 -4.38 3.14 13.10
CA TRP A 124 -4.52 4.50 13.65
C TRP A 124 -5.13 4.51 15.04
N HIS A 125 -5.91 3.48 15.35
CA HIS A 125 -6.51 3.28 16.66
C HIS A 125 -5.64 2.38 17.56
N ARG A 126 -5.04 1.34 16.99
CA ARG A 126 -4.16 0.40 17.69
C ARG A 126 -3.06 -0.04 16.75
N PRO A 127 -1.78 0.29 16.98
CA PRO A 127 -0.69 -0.06 16.08
C PRO A 127 -0.57 -1.55 15.75
N ALA A 128 -0.96 -2.43 16.68
CA ALA A 128 -0.95 -3.88 16.49
C ALA A 128 -2.12 -4.42 15.63
N ASP A 129 -3.17 -3.63 15.40
CA ASP A 129 -4.33 -4.03 14.59
C ASP A 129 -4.11 -3.61 13.13
N LEU A 130 -3.46 -4.49 12.37
CA LEU A 130 -3.10 -4.28 10.96
C LEU A 130 -4.29 -4.39 9.99
N GLY A 131 -5.51 -4.55 10.50
CA GLY A 131 -6.71 -4.63 9.67
C GLY A 131 -6.86 -5.93 8.85
N LEU A 132 -5.99 -6.93 9.03
CA LEU A 132 -5.91 -8.15 8.22
C LEU A 132 -7.22 -8.94 8.12
N LYS A 133 -8.05 -8.91 9.17
CA LYS A 133 -9.38 -9.55 9.14
C LYS A 133 -10.30 -8.95 8.07
N HIS A 134 -10.21 -7.63 7.84
CA HIS A 134 -11.00 -6.93 6.85
C HIS A 134 -10.44 -7.20 5.45
N LEU A 135 -9.10 -7.23 5.30
CA LEU A 135 -8.43 -7.61 4.05
C LEU A 135 -8.85 -9.01 3.59
N PHE A 136 -8.87 -9.98 4.51
CA PHE A 136 -9.31 -11.33 4.22
C PHE A 136 -10.76 -11.37 3.71
N ILE A 137 -11.67 -10.59 4.30
CA ILE A 137 -13.06 -10.50 3.85
C ILE A 137 -13.12 -9.87 2.45
N ALA A 138 -12.44 -8.73 2.24
CA ALA A 138 -12.40 -8.03 0.97
C ALA A 138 -11.88 -8.93 -0.16
N ARG A 139 -10.79 -9.67 0.10
CA ARG A 139 -10.22 -10.64 -0.85
C ARG A 139 -11.23 -11.70 -1.26
N ASN A 140 -11.92 -12.32 -0.30
CA ASN A 140 -12.91 -13.35 -0.61
C ASN A 140 -14.05 -12.80 -1.47
N LEU A 141 -14.52 -11.59 -1.17
CA LEU A 141 -15.58 -10.95 -1.97
C LEU A 141 -15.11 -10.67 -3.40
N VAL A 142 -13.92 -10.08 -3.57
CA VAL A 142 -13.36 -9.79 -4.90
C VAL A 142 -13.05 -11.08 -5.67
N GLN A 143 -12.54 -12.12 -5.03
CA GLN A 143 -12.33 -13.42 -5.68
C GLN A 143 -13.64 -14.04 -6.17
N ASN A 144 -14.71 -13.94 -5.38
CA ASN A 144 -16.02 -14.42 -5.81
C ASN A 144 -16.58 -13.59 -6.97
N TYR A 145 -16.39 -12.26 -6.93
CA TYR A 145 -16.75 -11.38 -8.03
C TYR A 145 -16.02 -11.76 -9.33
N LEU A 146 -14.70 -11.93 -9.27
CA LEU A 146 -13.87 -12.29 -10.43
C LEU A 146 -14.13 -13.70 -10.98
N ARG A 147 -14.58 -14.63 -10.13
CA ARG A 147 -14.92 -16.01 -10.53
C ARG A 147 -16.32 -16.14 -11.11
N GLY A 148 -17.19 -15.15 -10.91
CA GLY A 148 -18.57 -15.24 -11.38
C GLY A 148 -18.64 -15.30 -12.90
N ASP A 149 -19.57 -16.10 -13.43
CA ASP A 149 -19.74 -16.36 -14.87
C ASP A 149 -20.34 -15.17 -15.66
N GLY A 150 -20.04 -13.93 -15.28
CA GLY A 150 -20.57 -12.71 -15.93
C GLY A 150 -22.03 -12.38 -15.58
N THR A 151 -22.63 -13.05 -14.60
CA THR A 151 -24.01 -12.78 -14.13
C THR A 151 -24.11 -11.64 -13.11
N HIS A 152 -22.97 -11.16 -12.60
CA HIS A 152 -22.92 -10.03 -11.68
C HIS A 152 -22.95 -8.70 -12.44
N VAL A 153 -23.68 -7.72 -11.88
CA VAL A 153 -23.62 -6.34 -12.36
C VAL A 153 -22.20 -5.82 -12.15
N PRO A 154 -21.51 -5.33 -13.21
CA PRO A 154 -20.16 -4.79 -13.09
C PRO A 154 -20.11 -3.64 -12.09
N MET A 155 -19.03 -3.55 -11.32
CA MET A 155 -18.82 -2.42 -10.41
C MET A 155 -18.56 -1.14 -11.21
N LYS A 156 -19.25 -0.04 -10.85
CA LYS A 156 -19.07 1.27 -11.51
C LYS A 156 -17.62 1.76 -11.41
N HIS A 157 -16.97 1.52 -10.27
CA HIS A 157 -15.60 1.93 -9.99
C HIS A 157 -14.67 0.72 -9.82
N GLU A 158 -14.81 -0.29 -10.67
CA GLU A 158 -14.05 -1.54 -10.58
C GLU A 158 -12.53 -1.30 -10.48
N ALA A 159 -11.96 -0.49 -11.41
CA ALA A 159 -10.53 -0.20 -11.44
C ALA A 159 -10.02 0.40 -10.13
N PHE A 160 -10.78 1.35 -9.54
CA PHE A 160 -10.47 1.92 -8.24
C PHE A 160 -10.39 0.84 -7.16
N PHE A 161 -11.41 -0.02 -7.03
CA PHE A 161 -11.41 -1.04 -5.98
C PHE A 161 -10.31 -2.09 -6.16
N MET A 162 -9.96 -2.45 -7.39
CA MET A 162 -8.89 -3.41 -7.67
C MET A 162 -7.52 -2.85 -7.29
N ASP A 163 -7.21 -1.63 -7.68
CA ASP A 163 -5.94 -0.97 -7.36
C ASP A 163 -5.83 -0.63 -5.87
N ALA A 164 -6.94 -0.20 -5.26
CA ALA A 164 -7.07 0.01 -3.83
C ALA A 164 -6.75 -1.26 -3.03
N LEU A 165 -7.28 -2.40 -3.46
CA LEU A 165 -7.01 -3.68 -2.82
C LEU A 165 -5.57 -4.12 -3.05
N MET A 166 -5.01 -3.89 -4.25
CA MET A 166 -3.60 -4.17 -4.55
C MET A 166 -2.65 -3.38 -3.64
N TYR A 167 -2.94 -2.10 -3.41
CA TYR A 167 -2.18 -1.28 -2.45
C TYR A 167 -2.21 -1.88 -1.04
N TRP A 168 -3.38 -2.28 -0.56
CA TRP A 168 -3.50 -2.87 0.77
C TRP A 168 -2.79 -4.23 0.86
N GLU A 169 -2.88 -5.05 -0.18
CA GLU A 169 -2.14 -6.31 -0.31
C GLU A 169 -0.63 -6.11 -0.27
N MET A 170 -0.13 -5.07 -0.93
CA MET A 170 1.28 -4.68 -0.88
C MET A 170 1.70 -4.33 0.54
N LEU A 171 0.96 -3.47 1.25
CA LEU A 171 1.26 -3.14 2.66
C LEU A 171 1.26 -4.38 3.56
N ALA A 172 0.27 -5.25 3.39
CA ALA A 172 0.12 -6.46 4.19
C ALA A 172 1.12 -7.56 3.81
N SER A 173 1.83 -7.45 2.68
CA SER A 173 2.71 -8.52 2.17
C SER A 173 3.96 -8.74 3.03
N PHE A 174 4.36 -7.74 3.83
CA PHE A 174 5.54 -7.83 4.69
C PHE A 174 5.23 -8.34 6.11
N VAL A 175 3.95 -8.42 6.52
CA VAL A 175 3.56 -8.69 7.91
C VAL A 175 2.80 -10.02 8.10
N ASP A 176 2.99 -10.72 9.22
CA ASP A 176 2.47 -12.06 9.56
C ASP A 176 1.15 -11.95 10.41
N PRO A 177 0.11 -12.83 10.31
CA PRO A 177 -0.01 -14.06 9.53
C PRO A 177 -1.25 -14.08 8.62
N VAL A 178 -1.07 -13.75 7.34
CA VAL A 178 -2.04 -14.21 6.34
C VAL A 178 -1.30 -14.94 5.23
N PRO A 179 -1.35 -16.28 5.17
CA PRO A 179 -0.95 -17.01 3.98
C PRO A 179 -1.94 -16.62 2.88
N LEU A 180 -1.54 -15.68 2.05
CA LEU A 180 -2.36 -15.20 0.94
C LEU A 180 -1.80 -15.82 -0.34
N MET A 181 -2.55 -16.77 -0.91
CA MET A 181 -2.29 -17.24 -2.28
C MET A 181 -2.51 -16.08 -3.25
N THR A 182 -1.67 -15.94 -4.26
CA THR A 182 -1.78 -14.91 -5.30
C THR A 182 -3.20 -14.89 -5.91
N PHE A 183 -3.71 -13.71 -6.27
CA PHE A 183 -5.03 -13.60 -6.89
C PHE A 183 -5.08 -14.45 -8.17
N PRO A 184 -6.16 -15.22 -8.42
CA PRO A 184 -6.38 -15.87 -9.71
C PRO A 184 -6.39 -14.80 -10.83
N GLY A 185 -5.59 -14.98 -11.88
CA GLY A 185 -5.36 -13.97 -12.94
C GLY A 185 -4.08 -13.13 -12.77
N PHE A 186 -3.47 -13.14 -11.58
CA PHE A 186 -2.18 -12.52 -11.27
C PHE A 186 -1.12 -13.56 -10.83
N GLY A 187 -1.44 -14.87 -10.91
CA GLY A 187 -0.63 -15.98 -10.38
C GLY A 187 0.74 -16.23 -11.04
N ALA A 188 1.06 -15.44 -12.05
CA ALA A 188 2.38 -15.27 -12.64
C ALA A 188 2.46 -13.79 -13.06
N PRO A 189 3.61 -13.09 -12.99
CA PRO A 189 3.82 -11.85 -13.73
C PRO A 189 3.72 -12.19 -15.22
N THR A 190 2.50 -12.32 -15.69
CA THR A 190 2.21 -12.22 -17.10
C THR A 190 2.24 -10.73 -17.36
N PRO A 191 3.15 -10.24 -18.22
CA PRO A 191 3.06 -8.87 -18.67
C PRO A 191 1.70 -8.74 -19.34
N GLN A 192 0.72 -8.20 -18.62
CA GLN A 192 -0.45 -7.66 -19.27
C GLN A 192 0.08 -6.45 -20.02
N ILE A 193 0.31 -6.69 -21.31
CA ILE A 193 0.39 -5.65 -22.33
C ILE A 193 -1.02 -5.05 -22.36
N HIS A 194 -1.37 -4.27 -21.35
CA HIS A 194 -2.34 -3.21 -21.56
C HIS A 194 -1.78 -2.45 -22.77
N LYS A 195 -2.61 -2.28 -23.80
CA LYS A 195 -2.31 -1.26 -24.79
C LYS A 195 -1.98 -0.03 -23.98
N ASP A 196 -0.80 0.54 -24.19
CA ASP A 196 -0.44 1.80 -23.55
C ASP A 196 -1.59 2.76 -23.85
N ASP A 197 -2.46 2.96 -22.87
CA ASP A 197 -3.46 4.00 -22.95
C ASP A 197 -2.63 5.28 -23.12
N THR A 198 -2.95 6.07 -24.14
CA THR A 198 -2.20 7.28 -24.45
C THR A 198 -2.15 8.26 -23.26
N GLN A 199 -3.00 8.05 -22.24
CA GLN A 199 -3.06 8.84 -21.03
C GLN A 199 -3.39 7.98 -19.79
N VAL A 200 -2.58 8.10 -18.74
CA VAL A 200 -2.70 7.40 -17.45
C VAL A 200 -3.40 8.30 -16.43
N TYR A 201 -4.49 7.83 -15.84
CA TYR A 201 -5.15 8.51 -14.72
C TYR A 201 -4.56 8.01 -13.41
N PRO A 202 -4.05 8.89 -12.52
CA PRO A 202 -3.50 8.45 -11.25
C PRO A 202 -4.60 7.91 -10.33
N HIS A 203 -4.28 6.86 -9.60
CA HIS A 203 -5.14 6.29 -8.57
C HIS A 203 -4.72 6.82 -7.19
N PRO A 204 -5.64 7.18 -6.29
CA PRO A 204 -5.31 7.91 -5.06
C PRO A 204 -4.40 7.15 -4.10
N TRP A 205 -4.26 5.81 -4.20
CA TRP A 205 -3.34 5.04 -3.34
C TRP A 205 -2.18 4.40 -4.07
N THR A 206 -2.30 4.21 -5.38
CA THR A 206 -1.26 3.54 -6.19
C THR A 206 -0.54 4.52 -7.12
N GLY A 207 -0.96 5.78 -7.16
CA GLY A 207 -0.43 6.80 -8.07
C GLY A 207 -0.49 6.31 -9.51
N VAL A 208 0.66 6.36 -10.17
CA VAL A 208 0.85 5.86 -11.55
C VAL A 208 1.55 4.50 -11.61
N GLN A 209 1.59 3.76 -10.50
CA GLN A 209 2.45 2.58 -10.33
C GLN A 209 1.77 1.31 -9.76
N PRO A 210 0.52 0.95 -10.14
CA PRO A 210 -0.13 -0.26 -9.64
C PRO A 210 0.67 -1.55 -9.94
N LYS A 211 1.36 -1.60 -11.09
CA LYS A 211 2.24 -2.72 -11.47
C LYS A 211 3.44 -2.88 -10.53
N VAL A 212 4.03 -1.77 -10.08
CA VAL A 212 5.13 -1.78 -9.12
C VAL A 212 4.63 -2.30 -7.76
N HIS A 213 3.47 -1.84 -7.32
CA HIS A 213 2.85 -2.31 -6.07
C HIS A 213 2.54 -3.82 -6.11
N PHE A 214 2.09 -4.34 -7.24
CA PHE A 214 1.94 -5.80 -7.43
C PHE A 214 3.28 -6.53 -7.23
N ALA A 215 4.34 -6.08 -7.90
CA ALA A 215 5.65 -6.71 -7.78
C ALA A 215 6.17 -6.68 -6.33
N ILE A 216 6.08 -5.54 -5.66
CA ILE A 216 6.45 -5.37 -4.26
C ILE A 216 5.60 -6.30 -3.36
N ALA A 217 4.31 -6.44 -3.63
CA ALA A 217 3.46 -7.36 -2.89
C ALA A 217 3.98 -8.81 -3.01
N GLU A 218 4.29 -9.27 -4.22
CA GLU A 218 4.85 -10.62 -4.43
C GLU A 218 6.23 -10.78 -3.76
N ILE A 219 7.09 -9.76 -3.83
CA ILE A 219 8.39 -9.74 -3.14
C ILE A 219 8.18 -9.90 -1.63
N GLY A 220 7.32 -9.11 -1.00
CA GLY A 220 7.05 -9.25 0.43
C GLY A 220 6.56 -10.66 0.79
N ARG A 221 5.68 -11.27 -0.02
CA ARG A 221 5.24 -12.67 0.20
C ARG A 221 6.40 -13.67 0.06
N LEU A 222 7.26 -13.50 -0.95
CA LEU A 222 8.45 -14.32 -1.19
C LEU A 222 9.42 -14.23 0.00
N LEU A 223 9.75 -13.01 0.45
CA LEU A 223 10.62 -12.77 1.61
C LEU A 223 10.07 -13.40 2.88
N ARG A 224 8.76 -13.30 3.12
CA ARG A 224 8.11 -13.98 4.25
C ARG A 224 8.23 -15.50 4.16
N ARG A 225 7.99 -16.08 2.99
CA ARG A 225 8.10 -17.52 2.78
C ARG A 225 9.52 -18.00 3.08
N ARG A 226 10.53 -17.31 2.56
CA ARG A 226 11.95 -17.59 2.81
C ARG A 226 12.31 -17.47 4.30
N ARG A 227 11.91 -16.39 4.98
CA ARG A 227 12.16 -16.21 6.43
C ARG A 227 11.54 -17.33 7.27
N ARG A 228 10.30 -17.74 6.97
CA ARG A 228 9.63 -18.85 7.68
C ARG A 228 10.33 -20.18 7.43
N GLN A 229 10.78 -20.44 6.20
CA GLN A 229 11.55 -21.64 5.88
C GLN A 229 12.88 -21.66 6.62
N GLN A 230 13.66 -20.57 6.61
CA GLN A 230 14.91 -20.46 7.36
C GLN A 230 14.69 -20.74 8.85
N ALA A 231 13.66 -20.14 9.45
CA ALA A 231 13.30 -20.39 10.85
C ALA A 231 12.87 -21.85 11.10
N ALA A 232 12.23 -22.51 10.13
CA ALA A 232 11.86 -23.92 10.22
C ALA A 232 13.08 -24.84 10.10
N LEU A 233 14.02 -24.55 9.20
CA LEU A 233 15.28 -25.30 9.02
C LEU A 233 16.14 -25.27 10.28
N VAL A 234 16.19 -24.14 10.98
CA VAL A 234 16.87 -24.01 12.28
C VAL A 234 16.23 -24.91 13.34
N LYS A 235 14.90 -25.11 13.30
CA LYS A 235 14.17 -25.94 14.27
C LYS A 235 14.18 -27.43 13.91
N THR A 236 14.18 -27.77 12.63
CA THR A 236 14.12 -29.16 12.16
C THR A 236 14.83 -29.26 10.82
N PRO A 237 16.01 -29.91 10.75
CA PRO A 237 16.72 -30.13 9.50
C PRO A 237 15.87 -30.95 8.51
N PRO A 238 15.95 -30.66 7.20
CA PRO A 238 15.16 -31.36 6.20
C PRO A 238 15.63 -32.82 6.08
N GLY A 239 14.66 -33.73 5.95
CA GLY A 239 14.93 -35.16 5.69
C GLY A 239 15.27 -35.44 4.22
N PRO A 240 15.88 -36.59 3.90
CA PRO A 240 16.16 -36.97 2.52
C PRO A 240 14.86 -37.10 1.70
N GLY A 241 14.75 -36.34 0.60
CA GLY A 241 13.60 -36.35 -0.31
C GLY A 241 12.62 -35.17 -0.16
N GLN A 242 12.88 -34.21 0.73
CA GLN A 242 12.09 -32.98 0.80
C GLN A 242 12.34 -32.11 -0.44
N LYS A 243 11.27 -31.71 -1.15
CA LYS A 243 11.35 -30.83 -2.33
C LYS A 243 12.15 -29.57 -1.98
N ASP A 244 13.09 -29.19 -2.84
CA ASP A 244 13.90 -27.99 -2.64
C ASP A 244 13.09 -26.74 -3.00
N TRP A 245 12.26 -26.29 -2.04
CA TRP A 245 11.47 -25.06 -2.16
C TRP A 245 12.32 -23.81 -2.45
N CYS A 246 13.64 -23.89 -2.21
CA CYS A 246 14.59 -22.84 -2.56
C CYS A 246 14.61 -22.57 -4.07
N GLN A 247 14.52 -23.61 -4.91
CA GLN A 247 14.58 -23.46 -6.37
C GLN A 247 13.35 -22.74 -6.94
N ASP A 248 12.16 -23.04 -6.42
CA ASP A 248 10.92 -22.37 -6.83
C ASP A 248 10.96 -20.87 -6.44
N ASP A 249 11.54 -20.55 -5.27
CA ASP A 249 11.71 -19.17 -4.77
C ASP A 249 12.74 -18.37 -5.58
N GLU A 250 13.87 -18.98 -5.95
CA GLU A 250 14.88 -18.36 -6.82
C GLU A 250 14.32 -18.11 -8.23
N SER A 251 13.57 -19.06 -8.81
CA SER A 251 12.91 -18.85 -10.10
C SER A 251 11.92 -17.68 -10.03
N TRP A 252 11.14 -17.60 -8.95
CA TRP A 252 10.19 -16.51 -8.76
C TRP A 252 10.88 -15.16 -8.57
N ALA A 253 12.02 -15.12 -7.86
CA ALA A 253 12.84 -13.94 -7.74
C ALA A 253 13.33 -13.43 -9.12
N VAL A 254 13.78 -14.33 -10.00
CA VAL A 254 14.19 -13.99 -11.37
C VAL A 254 13.04 -13.37 -12.17
N ASP A 255 11.84 -13.93 -12.04
CA ASP A 255 10.67 -13.42 -12.77
C ASP A 255 10.23 -12.05 -12.25
N LEU A 256 10.27 -11.82 -10.93
CA LEU A 256 9.97 -10.53 -10.32
C LEU A 256 11.01 -9.46 -10.67
N GLU A 257 12.29 -9.80 -10.69
CA GLU A 257 13.35 -8.90 -11.13
C GLU A 257 13.14 -8.47 -12.58
N ARG A 258 12.91 -9.44 -13.48
CA ARG A 258 12.63 -9.16 -14.89
C ARG A 258 11.39 -8.30 -15.03
N TYR A 259 10.35 -8.59 -14.25
CA TYR A 259 9.11 -7.81 -14.28
C TYR A 259 9.38 -6.36 -13.87
N LEU A 260 10.03 -6.10 -12.72
CA LEU A 260 10.38 -4.75 -12.27
C LEU A 260 11.23 -3.98 -13.27
N LYS A 261 12.27 -4.59 -13.84
CA LYS A 261 13.13 -3.97 -14.87
C LYS A 261 12.35 -3.54 -16.11
N ASN A 262 11.34 -4.32 -16.51
CA ASN A 262 10.53 -4.06 -17.71
C ASN A 262 9.28 -3.21 -17.46
N ILE A 263 8.96 -2.82 -16.23
CA ILE A 263 7.84 -1.89 -15.98
C ILE A 263 8.20 -0.52 -16.57
N HIS A 264 7.37 -0.06 -17.50
CA HIS A 264 7.39 1.31 -17.97
C HIS A 264 6.64 2.22 -17.00
N ILE A 265 7.33 3.23 -16.47
CA ILE A 265 6.71 4.32 -15.70
C ILE A 265 6.33 5.41 -16.70
N PRO A 266 5.08 5.91 -16.69
CA PRO A 266 4.65 6.92 -17.64
C PRO A 266 5.43 8.22 -17.45
N GLY A 267 5.81 8.85 -18.57
CA GLY A 267 6.32 10.22 -18.55
C GLY A 267 5.24 11.22 -18.12
N VAL A 268 5.66 12.38 -17.59
CA VAL A 268 4.75 13.44 -17.09
C VAL A 268 3.67 13.83 -18.10
N ALA A 269 4.02 13.92 -19.39
CA ALA A 269 3.10 14.27 -20.46
C ALA A 269 1.99 13.22 -20.69
N ASN A 270 2.21 11.97 -20.28
CA ASN A 270 1.27 10.87 -20.43
C ASN A 270 0.36 10.73 -19.21
N ILE A 271 0.51 11.54 -18.17
CA ILE A 271 -0.36 11.52 -16.99
C ILE A 271 -1.51 12.49 -17.24
N ALA A 272 -2.76 12.06 -16.99
CA ALA A 272 -3.95 12.92 -17.07
C ALA A 272 -3.86 14.08 -16.08
N GLU A 273 -4.50 15.21 -16.39
CA GLU A 273 -4.72 16.25 -15.36
C GLU A 273 -5.69 15.73 -14.29
N TYR A 274 -5.43 16.10 -13.04
CA TYR A 274 -6.23 15.73 -11.87
C TYR A 274 -6.48 16.90 -10.91
N ASP A 275 -6.20 18.12 -11.36
CA ASP A 275 -6.53 19.39 -10.69
C ASP A 275 -6.08 19.50 -9.22
N ASP A 276 -4.88 18.99 -8.92
CA ASP A 276 -4.21 19.15 -7.62
C ASP A 276 -2.90 19.94 -7.81
N GLU A 277 -2.91 21.21 -7.40
CA GLU A 277 -1.75 22.10 -7.51
C GLU A 277 -0.64 21.74 -6.50
N GLU A 278 -0.99 21.10 -5.38
CA GLU A 278 -0.02 20.74 -4.34
C GLU A 278 0.80 19.50 -4.72
N THR A 279 0.26 18.65 -5.61
CA THR A 279 0.89 17.41 -6.06
C THR A 279 1.24 17.46 -7.56
N PRO A 280 2.42 17.96 -7.94
CA PRO A 280 2.91 17.89 -9.31
C PRO A 280 2.98 16.45 -9.86
N LYS A 281 2.65 16.29 -11.14
CA LYS A 281 2.78 15.00 -11.86
C LYS A 281 4.16 14.38 -11.75
N LEU A 282 5.20 15.21 -11.74
CA LEU A 282 6.59 14.77 -11.60
C LEU A 282 6.83 14.04 -10.27
N ASP A 283 6.16 14.44 -9.19
CA ASP A 283 6.33 13.82 -7.87
C ASP A 283 5.75 12.41 -7.85
N LEU A 284 4.65 12.17 -8.57
CA LEU A 284 4.09 10.83 -8.77
C LEU A 284 5.04 9.93 -9.57
N VAL A 285 5.71 10.47 -10.60
CA VAL A 285 6.72 9.76 -11.38
C VAL A 285 7.96 9.43 -10.54
N LYS A 286 8.47 10.40 -9.78
CA LYS A 286 9.61 10.19 -8.85
C LYS A 286 9.29 9.14 -7.80
N THR A 287 8.08 9.18 -7.24
CA THR A 287 7.60 8.18 -6.28
C THR A 287 7.47 6.79 -6.91
N ALA A 288 7.00 6.72 -8.16
CA ALA A 288 6.94 5.47 -8.90
C ALA A 288 8.33 4.86 -9.12
N GLN A 289 9.32 5.69 -9.45
CA GLN A 289 10.69 5.25 -9.63
C GLN A 289 11.29 4.77 -8.31
N ALA A 290 11.11 5.53 -7.23
CA ALA A 290 11.62 5.17 -5.91
C ALA A 290 11.07 3.83 -5.41
N ASN A 291 9.76 3.58 -5.56
CA ASN A 291 9.17 2.30 -5.17
C ASN A 291 9.64 1.14 -6.06
N ARG A 292 9.87 1.37 -7.38
CA ARG A 292 10.47 0.36 -8.27
C ARG A 292 11.87 -0.03 -7.81
N LEU A 293 12.71 0.96 -7.48
CA LEU A 293 14.05 0.76 -6.94
C LEU A 293 14.01 0.05 -5.58
N MET A 294 13.06 0.42 -4.71
CA MET A 294 12.86 -0.22 -3.41
C MET A 294 12.52 -1.71 -3.57
N GLY A 295 11.64 -2.06 -4.52
CA GLY A 295 11.35 -3.46 -4.84
C GLY A 295 12.60 -4.24 -5.25
N LEU A 296 13.42 -3.66 -6.13
CA LEU A 296 14.69 -4.27 -6.54
C LEU A 296 15.67 -4.39 -5.36
N LEU A 297 15.78 -3.37 -4.52
CA LEU A 297 16.63 -3.36 -3.33
C LEU A 297 16.27 -4.48 -2.36
N GLU A 298 14.99 -4.62 -2.00
CA GLU A 298 14.49 -5.70 -1.14
C GLU A 298 14.76 -7.09 -1.73
N LEU A 299 14.60 -7.23 -3.04
CA LEU A 299 14.87 -8.48 -3.73
C LEU A 299 16.37 -8.83 -3.69
N TYR A 300 17.25 -7.90 -4.06
CA TYR A 300 18.69 -8.13 -4.07
C TYR A 300 19.29 -8.32 -2.68
N ALA A 301 18.74 -7.65 -1.65
CA ALA A 301 19.15 -7.85 -0.28
C ALA A 301 18.90 -9.30 0.20
N ALA A 302 17.81 -9.94 -0.26
CA ALA A 302 17.47 -11.31 0.11
C ALA A 302 18.07 -12.39 -0.80
N PHE A 303 18.35 -12.02 -2.05
CA PHE A 303 18.84 -12.88 -3.12
C PHE A 303 20.17 -12.34 -3.68
N SER A 304 21.19 -12.20 -2.84
CA SER A 304 22.47 -11.54 -3.21
C SER A 304 23.15 -12.12 -4.45
N GLN A 305 23.04 -13.43 -4.67
CA GLN A 305 23.58 -14.12 -5.85
C GLN A 305 22.99 -13.58 -7.17
N ARG A 306 21.75 -13.06 -7.14
CA ARG A 306 21.15 -12.39 -8.30
C ARG A 306 21.92 -11.12 -8.63
N LEU A 307 22.16 -10.26 -7.63
CA LEU A 307 22.92 -9.03 -7.84
C LEU A 307 24.34 -9.33 -8.32
N GLU A 308 25.04 -10.30 -7.72
CA GLU A 308 26.37 -10.72 -8.16
C GLU A 308 26.40 -11.16 -9.63
N LYS A 309 25.38 -11.91 -10.07
CA LYS A 309 25.25 -12.35 -11.47
C LYS A 309 25.03 -11.18 -12.42
N GLU A 310 24.19 -10.23 -12.04
CA GLU A 310 23.93 -9.05 -12.88
C GLU A 310 25.19 -8.18 -12.98
N LEU A 311 25.87 -7.92 -11.87
CA LEU A 311 27.11 -7.12 -11.84
C LEU A 311 28.27 -7.76 -12.63
N SER A 312 28.28 -9.09 -12.77
CA SER A 312 29.28 -9.79 -13.58
C SER A 312 28.92 -9.88 -15.06
N THR A 313 27.63 -9.68 -15.41
CA THR A 313 27.13 -9.81 -16.79
C THR A 313 26.97 -8.46 -17.48
N ASP A 314 26.60 -7.41 -16.73
CA ASP A 314 26.23 -6.11 -17.26
C ASP A 314 27.18 -5.01 -16.75
N SER A 315 27.92 -4.39 -17.67
CA SER A 315 28.79 -3.26 -17.36
C SER A 315 28.02 -1.99 -16.96
N ASN A 316 26.74 -1.89 -17.34
CA ASN A 316 25.85 -0.76 -17.04
C ASN A 316 24.59 -1.23 -16.28
N PHE A 317 24.79 -1.95 -15.19
CA PHE A 317 23.71 -2.48 -14.34
C PHE A 317 22.63 -1.44 -13.98
N SER A 318 22.98 -0.19 -13.70
CA SER A 318 22.02 0.88 -13.37
C SER A 318 21.11 1.25 -14.54
N ALA A 319 21.67 1.32 -15.76
CA ALA A 319 20.90 1.62 -16.97
C ALA A 319 19.80 0.58 -17.24
N SER A 320 19.95 -0.66 -16.74
CA SER A 320 18.98 -1.76 -16.90
C SER A 320 17.61 -1.47 -16.27
N PHE A 321 17.51 -0.48 -15.38
CA PHE A 321 16.26 0.00 -14.82
C PHE A 321 16.06 1.51 -15.04
N GLY A 322 16.70 2.08 -16.07
CA GLY A 322 16.43 3.42 -16.57
C GLY A 322 16.98 4.57 -15.73
N ASP A 323 17.96 4.30 -14.86
CA ASP A 323 18.69 5.32 -14.10
C ASP A 323 20.20 5.18 -14.35
N ASP A 324 20.91 6.31 -14.44
CA ASP A 324 22.37 6.30 -14.57
C ASP A 324 23.02 6.68 -13.24
N PHE A 325 23.41 5.68 -12.44
CA PHE A 325 24.26 5.89 -11.27
C PHE A 325 25.32 4.79 -11.14
N THR A 326 26.44 5.14 -10.49
CA THR A 326 27.58 4.24 -10.27
C THR A 326 27.89 4.15 -8.79
N THR A 327 28.37 3.00 -8.33
CA THR A 327 28.87 2.88 -6.95
C THR A 327 30.06 3.80 -6.73
N SER A 328 30.15 4.40 -5.54
CA SER A 328 31.39 5.00 -5.08
C SER A 328 32.44 3.90 -4.97
N LEU A 329 33.51 3.99 -5.77
CA LEU A 329 34.58 2.99 -5.88
C LEU A 329 35.43 2.81 -4.61
N ASP A 330 35.15 3.55 -3.52
CA ASP A 330 35.80 3.36 -2.23
C ASP A 330 35.21 2.13 -1.49
N HIS A 331 35.54 0.95 -2.00
CA HIS A 331 35.15 -0.35 -1.43
C HIS A 331 35.77 -0.66 -0.05
N THR A 332 36.65 0.20 0.47
CA THR A 332 37.36 -0.01 1.74
C THR A 332 36.45 0.03 2.96
N SER A 333 35.26 0.61 2.84
CA SER A 333 34.29 0.77 3.94
C SER A 333 33.17 -0.27 3.96
N TYR A 334 33.09 -1.15 2.95
CA TYR A 334 32.01 -2.15 2.81
C TYR A 334 32.56 -3.58 2.94
N CYS A 335 31.77 -4.51 3.47
CA CYS A 335 32.17 -5.91 3.62
C CYS A 335 32.16 -6.68 2.29
N SER A 336 31.41 -6.19 1.29
CA SER A 336 31.32 -6.79 -0.05
C SER A 336 30.92 -5.79 -1.13
N ILE A 337 31.16 -6.14 -2.40
CA ILE A 337 30.67 -5.37 -3.55
C ILE A 337 29.13 -5.29 -3.59
N VAL A 338 28.45 -6.37 -3.17
CA VAL A 338 26.99 -6.45 -3.05
C VAL A 338 26.49 -5.40 -2.07
N GLU A 339 27.09 -5.30 -0.89
CA GLU A 339 26.71 -4.33 0.14
C GLU A 339 26.90 -2.89 -0.34
N SER A 340 28.00 -2.61 -1.03
CA SER A 340 28.26 -1.29 -1.64
C SER A 340 27.19 -0.91 -2.68
N TRP A 341 26.77 -1.86 -3.52
CA TRP A 341 25.70 -1.65 -4.49
C TRP A 341 24.33 -1.46 -3.83
N LEU A 342 23.98 -2.28 -2.84
CA LEU A 342 22.72 -2.12 -2.08
C LEU A 342 22.67 -0.74 -1.40
N CYS A 343 23.77 -0.29 -0.80
CA CYS A 343 23.87 1.04 -0.20
C CYS A 343 23.70 2.14 -1.25
N THR A 344 24.34 2.01 -2.40
CA THR A 344 24.22 2.96 -3.52
C THR A 344 22.79 3.04 -4.04
N MET A 345 22.12 1.90 -4.24
CA MET A 345 20.72 1.85 -4.65
C MET A 345 19.79 2.52 -3.61
N ALA A 346 20.04 2.28 -2.32
CA ALA A 346 19.27 2.91 -1.24
C ALA A 346 19.44 4.44 -1.24
N LEU A 347 20.68 4.93 -1.36
CA LEU A 347 20.97 6.37 -1.43
C LEU A 347 20.36 7.02 -2.67
N HIS A 348 20.44 6.35 -3.82
CA HIS A 348 19.81 6.82 -5.06
C HIS A 348 18.28 6.88 -4.95
N THR A 349 17.67 5.87 -4.32
CA THR A 349 16.23 5.87 -4.01
C THR A 349 15.84 7.08 -3.15
N LEU A 350 16.62 7.39 -2.12
CA LEU A 350 16.40 8.57 -1.27
C LEU A 350 16.60 9.88 -2.05
N HIS A 351 17.56 9.94 -2.97
CA HIS A 351 17.80 11.10 -3.82
C HIS A 351 16.60 11.40 -4.74
N HIS A 352 15.93 10.36 -5.27
CA HIS A 352 14.68 10.56 -6.03
C HIS A 352 13.56 11.19 -5.18
N LEU A 353 13.53 10.91 -3.88
CA LEU A 353 12.49 11.41 -2.99
C LEU A 353 12.81 12.76 -2.35
N GLN A 354 14.10 13.13 -2.24
CA GLN A 354 14.53 14.34 -1.54
C GLN A 354 13.91 15.63 -2.10
N ASP A 355 13.60 15.64 -3.39
CA ASP A 355 13.10 16.81 -4.11
C ASP A 355 11.57 16.94 -4.01
N ILE A 356 10.88 15.91 -3.52
CA ILE A 356 9.43 15.94 -3.35
C ILE A 356 9.13 16.78 -2.11
N ALA A 357 8.40 17.87 -2.31
CA ALA A 357 8.02 18.76 -1.21
C ALA A 357 7.16 18.01 -0.18
N ILE A 358 7.31 18.33 1.11
CA ILE A 358 6.48 17.73 2.18
C ILE A 358 4.99 18.07 2.01
N SER A 359 4.69 19.19 1.35
CA SER A 359 3.33 19.59 0.96
C SER A 359 2.74 18.72 -0.15
N SER A 360 3.57 18.08 -0.98
CA SER A 360 3.11 17.19 -2.05
C SER A 360 2.53 15.92 -1.46
N SER A 361 1.28 15.59 -1.84
CA SER A 361 0.62 14.39 -1.34
C SER A 361 1.27 13.11 -1.87
N ALA A 362 2.13 13.19 -2.89
CA ALA A 362 2.91 12.05 -3.38
C ALA A 362 3.71 11.35 -2.26
N CYS A 363 4.17 12.09 -1.24
CA CYS A 363 4.89 11.54 -0.09
C CYS A 363 4.06 10.55 0.75
N ARG A 364 2.73 10.57 0.65
CA ARG A 364 1.84 9.62 1.33
C ARG A 364 1.95 8.19 0.76
N SER A 365 2.58 8.04 -0.41
CA SER A 365 2.81 6.75 -1.07
C SER A 365 4.23 6.18 -0.87
N HIS A 366 4.95 6.63 0.17
CA HIS A 366 6.28 6.10 0.59
C HIS A 366 6.27 5.15 1.82
N PRO A 367 5.23 4.37 2.13
CA PRO A 367 5.15 3.61 3.38
C PRO A 367 6.20 2.48 3.51
N LEU A 368 6.97 2.21 2.46
CA LEU A 368 8.04 1.20 2.43
C LEU A 368 9.44 1.82 2.33
N VAL A 369 9.54 3.14 2.14
CA VAL A 369 10.83 3.86 2.06
C VAL A 369 11.15 4.56 3.39
N LEU A 370 10.13 4.78 4.23
CA LEU A 370 10.22 5.24 5.63
C LEU A 370 10.20 4.05 6.59
#